data_AF-A0AA36CIS6-F1
#
_entry.id   AF-A0AA36CIS6-F1
#
_cell.length_a   1.000
_cell.length_b   1.000
_cell.length_c   1.000
_cell.angle_alpha   90.00
_cell.angle_beta   90.00
_cell.angle_gamma   90.00
#
_symmetry.space_group_name_H-M   'P 1'
#
loop_
_entity.id
_entity.type
_entity.pdbx_description
1 polymer ?
#
loop_
_entity_poly.entity_id
_entity_poly.type
_entity_poly.pdbx_seq_one_letter_code
_entity_poly.pdbx_strand_id
1 'polypeptide(L)'
;MHGLGFVLLVTIGIAAACERIVAAVEAEATTQIDTEVRKYINIMCDKVPFENIKKQCLKTLNGLIDQLVVYIKDRKAPKVACKAVGLCKGGQSTSQSLPIATETEKAIEESMLCWACELVVQEIEEMVAPVIETEIGKAINNACSKLWFDMLKAKCVTVLTALAADLAQYIADHQAPKVACKAVGLCKGGQFCLPN
;
A
#
# COMPACT_ATOMS: atom_id res chain seq x y z
N MET A 1 -2.16 20.55 -14.60
CA MET A 1 -2.41 21.44 -13.43
C MET A 1 -3.06 20.73 -12.23
N HIS A 2 -3.09 19.38 -12.17
CA HIS A 2 -3.80 18.63 -11.11
C HIS A 2 -2.94 18.20 -9.89
N GLY A 3 -1.64 18.54 -9.83
CA GLY A 3 -0.74 18.05 -8.79
C GLY A 3 -0.81 18.81 -7.46
N LEU A 4 -0.79 20.14 -7.49
CA LEU A 4 -0.67 20.95 -6.27
C LEU A 4 -1.93 20.96 -5.41
N GLY A 5 -3.12 21.07 -6.02
CA GLY A 5 -4.39 21.09 -5.28
C GLY A 5 -4.72 19.75 -4.61
N PHE A 6 -4.44 18.63 -5.30
CA PHE A 6 -4.65 17.29 -4.75
C PHE A 6 -3.67 16.96 -3.63
N VAL A 7 -2.37 17.28 -3.81
CA VAL A 7 -1.36 17.14 -2.74
C VAL A 7 -1.74 18.01 -1.53
N LEU A 8 -2.29 19.20 -1.75
CA LEU A 8 -2.78 20.06 -0.67
C LEU A 8 -3.94 19.40 0.09
N LEU A 9 -4.92 18.83 -0.60
CA LEU A 9 -6.09 18.18 0.02
C LEU A 9 -5.69 16.94 0.81
N VAL A 10 -4.82 16.10 0.25
CA VAL A 10 -4.30 14.90 0.92
C VAL A 10 -3.48 15.28 2.17
N THR A 11 -2.60 16.29 2.07
CA THR A 11 -1.82 16.76 3.22
C THR A 11 -2.67 17.43 4.30
N ILE A 12 -3.73 18.16 3.92
CA ILE A 12 -4.69 18.73 4.87
C ILE A 12 -5.47 17.62 5.59
N GLY A 13 -5.89 16.57 4.87
CA GLY A 13 -6.59 15.42 5.46
C GLY A 13 -5.74 14.67 6.48
N ILE A 14 -4.46 14.41 6.16
CA ILE A 14 -3.51 13.74 7.06
C ILE A 14 -3.22 14.57 8.31
N ALA A 15 -3.06 15.89 8.17
CA ALA A 15 -2.84 16.80 9.29
C ALA A 15 -4.04 16.82 10.25
N ALA A 16 -5.25 16.96 9.71
CA ALA A 16 -6.48 16.95 10.51
C ALA A 16 -6.71 15.61 11.21
N ALA A 17 -6.41 14.49 10.55
CA ALA A 17 -6.49 13.16 11.15
C ALA A 17 -5.50 13.01 12.32
N CYS A 18 -4.25 13.45 12.15
CA CYS A 18 -3.24 13.39 13.20
C CYS A 18 -3.67 14.18 14.45
N GLU A 19 -4.11 15.42 14.29
CA GLU A 19 -4.49 16.27 15.43
C GLU A 19 -5.67 15.67 16.22
N ARG A 20 -6.65 15.09 15.52
CA ARG A 20 -7.81 14.43 16.15
C ARG A 20 -7.41 13.18 16.91
N ILE A 21 -6.54 12.36 16.34
CA ILE A 21 -6.05 11.14 16.98
C ILE A 21 -5.28 11.51 18.24
N VAL A 22 -4.33 12.45 18.15
CA VAL A 22 -3.53 12.89 19.30
C VAL A 22 -4.42 13.47 20.40
N ALA A 23 -5.39 14.32 20.07
CA ALA A 23 -6.33 14.87 21.04
C ALA A 23 -7.17 13.78 21.74
N ALA A 24 -7.61 12.76 21.00
CA ALA A 24 -8.35 11.63 21.57
C ALA A 24 -7.47 10.78 22.49
N VAL A 25 -6.22 10.50 22.08
CA VAL A 25 -5.26 9.75 22.91
C VAL A 25 -4.95 10.49 24.22
N GLU A 26 -4.73 11.80 24.15
CA GLU A 26 -4.46 12.63 25.34
C GLU A 26 -5.66 12.65 26.30
N ALA A 27 -6.88 12.64 25.78
CA ALA A 27 -8.10 12.62 26.59
C ALA A 27 -8.34 11.28 27.29
N GLU A 28 -7.95 10.17 26.66
CA GLU A 28 -8.24 8.80 27.14
C GLU A 28 -7.12 8.18 28.00
N ALA A 29 -5.93 8.80 28.06
CA ALA A 29 -4.76 8.31 28.83
C ALA A 29 -4.41 6.82 28.59
N THR A 30 -4.72 6.30 27.40
CA THR A 30 -4.51 4.89 27.07
C THR A 30 -3.07 4.64 26.64
N THR A 31 -2.39 3.74 27.35
CA THR A 31 -1.02 3.32 27.04
C THR A 31 -0.95 2.18 26.03
N GLN A 32 -2.10 1.68 25.54
CA GLN A 32 -2.14 0.53 24.64
C GLN A 32 -2.23 0.91 23.16
N ILE A 33 -2.49 2.18 22.85
CA ILE A 33 -2.71 2.64 21.47
C ILE A 33 -1.47 2.48 20.60
N ASP A 34 -0.26 2.62 21.16
CA ASP A 34 0.96 2.41 20.39
C ASP A 34 1.10 0.94 19.98
N THR A 35 0.73 0.00 20.86
CA THR A 35 0.81 -1.44 20.59
C THR A 35 -0.15 -1.85 19.47
N GLU A 36 -1.41 -1.40 19.56
CA GLU A 36 -2.42 -1.72 18.55
C GLU A 36 -2.11 -1.07 17.19
N VAL A 37 -1.64 0.17 17.18
CA VAL A 37 -1.27 0.85 15.92
C VAL A 37 -0.03 0.19 15.29
N ARG A 38 0.97 -0.22 16.08
CA ARG A 38 2.13 -0.96 15.56
C ARG A 38 1.75 -2.31 14.96
N LYS A 39 0.81 -3.02 15.59
CA LYS A 39 0.28 -4.27 15.03
C LYS A 39 -0.35 -4.03 13.66
N TYR A 40 -1.14 -2.97 13.52
CA TYR A 40 -1.73 -2.59 12.24
C TYR A 40 -0.67 -2.22 11.19
N ILE A 41 0.36 -1.47 11.57
CA ILE A 41 1.50 -1.15 10.69
C ILE A 41 2.23 -2.41 10.24
N ASN A 42 2.48 -3.36 11.14
CA ASN A 42 3.13 -4.61 10.78
C ASN A 42 2.32 -5.34 9.71
N ILE A 43 1.00 -5.45 9.89
CA ILE A 43 0.10 -6.08 8.89
C ILE A 43 0.16 -5.34 7.55
N MET A 44 0.17 -4.01 7.55
CA MET A 44 0.24 -3.22 6.31
C MET A 44 1.61 -3.32 5.63
N CYS A 45 2.69 -3.21 6.39
CA CYS A 45 4.05 -3.31 5.85
C CYS A 45 4.42 -4.73 5.45
N ASP A 46 3.83 -5.76 6.06
CA ASP A 46 3.99 -7.16 5.65
C ASP A 46 3.43 -7.43 4.26
N LYS A 47 2.47 -6.60 3.80
CA LYS A 47 1.93 -6.66 2.43
C LYS A 47 2.83 -5.99 1.40
N VAL A 48 3.95 -5.36 1.80
CA VAL A 48 4.89 -4.72 0.89
C VAL A 48 5.78 -5.80 0.24
N PRO A 49 5.78 -5.94 -1.09
CA PRO A 49 6.36 -7.10 -1.79
C PRO A 49 7.89 -7.11 -1.86
N PHE A 50 8.57 -6.16 -1.21
CA PHE A 50 10.03 -6.05 -1.23
C PHE A 50 10.57 -5.94 0.18
N GLU A 51 11.47 -6.84 0.56
CA GLU A 51 12.08 -6.86 1.90
C GLU A 51 12.73 -5.53 2.32
N ASN A 52 13.40 -4.85 1.39
CA ASN A 52 14.01 -3.55 1.68
C ASN A 52 12.97 -2.44 1.88
N ILE A 53 11.87 -2.47 1.12
CA ILE A 53 10.78 -1.49 1.25
C ILE A 53 9.92 -1.81 2.47
N LYS A 54 9.68 -3.09 2.77
CA LYS A 54 9.05 -3.58 3.99
C LYS A 54 9.82 -3.14 5.24
N LYS A 55 11.14 -3.38 5.27
CA LYS A 55 12.02 -2.92 6.37
C LYS A 55 11.96 -1.40 6.52
N GLN A 56 11.92 -0.66 5.41
CA GLN A 56 11.79 0.79 5.46
C GLN A 56 10.40 1.25 5.90
N CYS A 57 9.33 0.60 5.45
CA CYS A 57 7.95 0.84 5.87
C CYS A 57 7.83 0.68 7.38
N LEU A 58 8.30 -0.47 7.88
CA LEU A 58 8.33 -0.77 9.31
C LEU A 58 9.16 0.25 10.08
N LYS A 59 10.40 0.52 9.65
CA LYS A 59 11.28 1.48 10.33
C LYS A 59 10.68 2.89 10.36
N THR A 60 10.14 3.35 9.24
CA THR A 60 9.60 4.70 9.09
C THR A 60 8.34 4.87 9.93
N LEU A 61 7.38 3.96 9.80
CA LEU A 61 6.09 4.08 10.49
C LEU A 61 6.23 3.81 12.00
N ASN A 62 7.08 2.86 12.41
CA ASN A 62 7.39 2.67 13.83
C ASN A 62 8.11 3.90 14.42
N GLY A 63 9.10 4.45 13.72
CA GLY A 63 9.80 5.66 14.16
C GLY A 63 8.91 6.90 14.23
N LEU A 64 7.88 6.98 13.39
CA LEU A 64 6.85 8.02 13.46
C LEU A 64 6.01 7.89 14.74
N ILE A 65 5.61 6.66 15.09
CA ILE A 65 4.89 6.38 16.33
C ILE A 65 5.76 6.69 17.55
N ASP A 66 7.01 6.25 17.56
CA ASP A 66 7.93 6.50 18.68
C ASP A 66 8.04 7.99 18.98
N GLN A 67 8.22 8.81 17.95
CA GLN A 67 8.28 10.26 18.09
C GLN A 67 6.94 10.83 18.58
N LEU A 68 5.82 10.39 17.99
CA LEU A 68 4.50 10.89 18.37
C LEU A 68 4.17 10.56 19.84
N VAL A 69 4.49 9.35 20.30
CA VAL A 69 4.29 8.92 21.69
C VAL A 69 5.07 9.78 22.67
N VAL A 70 6.29 10.21 22.34
CA VAL A 70 7.06 11.14 23.19
C VAL A 70 6.30 12.46 23.35
N TYR A 71 5.80 13.04 22.25
CA TYR A 71 5.06 14.30 22.31
C TYR A 71 3.73 14.19 23.05
N ILE A 72 3.03 13.06 22.92
CA ILE A 72 1.79 12.77 23.66
C ILE A 72 2.08 12.65 25.17
N LYS A 73 3.14 11.92 25.56
CA LYS A 73 3.54 11.78 26.97
C LYS A 73 3.92 13.13 27.60
N ASP A 74 4.55 14.00 26.81
CA ASP A 74 4.88 15.37 27.19
C ASP A 74 3.68 16.33 27.16
N ARG A 75 2.47 15.83 26.89
CA ARG A 75 1.21 16.59 26.76
C ARG A 75 1.34 17.81 25.84
N LYS A 76 2.08 17.64 24.74
CA LYS A 76 2.21 18.70 23.74
C LYS A 76 0.92 18.80 22.97
N ALA A 77 0.44 20.04 22.78
CA ALA A 77 -0.75 20.31 21.98
C ALA A 77 -0.70 19.53 20.63
N PRO A 78 -1.82 18.93 20.18
CA PRO A 78 -1.86 18.03 19.03
C PRO A 78 -1.18 18.58 17.77
N LYS A 79 -1.40 19.87 17.50
CA LYS A 79 -0.77 20.59 16.38
C LYS A 79 0.75 20.64 16.46
N VAL A 80 1.30 20.77 17.67
CA VAL A 80 2.75 20.78 17.92
C VAL A 80 3.32 19.38 17.73
N ALA A 81 2.66 18.35 18.26
CA ALA A 81 3.06 16.96 18.09
C ALA A 81 3.06 16.54 16.61
N CYS A 82 1.97 16.80 15.89
CA CYS A 82 1.83 16.48 14.46
C CYS A 82 2.80 17.27 13.56
N LYS A 83 3.11 18.52 13.93
CA LYS A 83 4.15 19.31 13.24
C LYS A 83 5.54 18.74 13.51
N ALA A 84 5.84 18.32 14.72
CA ALA A 84 7.15 17.77 15.05
C ALA A 84 7.46 16.48 14.29
N VAL A 85 6.46 15.63 14.04
CA VAL A 85 6.60 14.40 13.26
C VAL A 85 6.40 14.57 11.75
N GLY A 86 6.29 15.81 11.26
CA GLY A 86 6.20 16.10 9.82
C GLY A 86 4.84 15.87 9.16
N LEU A 87 3.78 15.61 9.94
CA LEU A 87 2.41 15.41 9.43
C LEU A 87 1.63 16.73 9.22
N CYS A 88 2.13 17.85 9.76
CA CYS A 88 1.59 19.19 9.53
C CYS A 88 2.60 20.10 8.79
N LYS A 89 2.09 21.11 8.08
CA LYS A 89 2.91 22.11 7.37
C LYS A 89 3.93 22.80 8.29
N GLY A 90 5.15 22.94 7.80
CA GLY A 90 6.28 23.54 8.53
C GLY A 90 6.88 22.64 9.60
N GLY A 91 6.55 21.34 9.58
CA GLY A 91 7.19 20.34 10.41
C GLY A 91 8.65 20.15 10.06
N GLN A 92 9.45 19.75 11.05
CA GLN A 92 10.80 19.24 10.80
C GLN A 92 10.65 17.83 10.24
N SER A 93 10.13 17.71 9.01
CA SER A 93 10.52 16.58 8.19
C SER A 93 12.02 16.73 8.03
N THR A 94 12.80 16.00 8.83
CA THR A 94 14.00 15.43 8.22
C THR A 94 13.48 14.75 6.99
N SER A 95 13.67 15.39 5.85
CA SER A 95 13.49 14.79 4.54
C SER A 95 14.52 13.66 4.46
N GLN A 96 14.29 12.60 5.21
CA GLN A 96 14.49 11.28 4.68
C GLN A 96 13.33 11.14 3.69
N SER A 97 13.50 11.76 2.52
CA SER A 97 13.05 11.13 1.30
C SER A 97 13.34 9.65 1.50
N LEU A 98 12.31 8.79 1.46
CA LEU A 98 12.52 7.35 1.53
C LEU A 98 13.75 7.08 0.67
N PRO A 99 14.85 6.54 1.20
CA PRO A 99 15.87 6.01 0.34
C PRO A 99 15.24 4.74 -0.21
N ILE A 100 14.29 4.88 -1.14
CA ILE A 100 13.93 3.84 -2.08
C ILE A 100 15.30 3.42 -2.58
N ALA A 101 15.78 2.26 -2.11
CA ALA A 101 16.98 1.64 -2.63
C ALA A 101 16.80 1.71 -4.14
N THR A 102 17.79 2.22 -4.87
CA THR A 102 17.75 2.61 -6.29
C THR A 102 17.11 1.56 -7.20
N GLU A 103 15.80 1.41 -7.09
CA GLU A 103 14.92 0.63 -7.90
C GLU A 103 14.27 1.69 -8.76
N THR A 104 14.61 1.64 -10.04
CA THR A 104 14.03 2.52 -11.04
C THR A 104 12.51 2.48 -10.92
N GLU A 105 11.79 3.58 -11.22
CA GLU A 105 10.32 3.62 -11.25
C GLU A 105 9.71 2.40 -11.97
N LYS A 106 10.42 1.89 -12.99
CA LYS A 106 10.08 0.66 -13.72
C LYS A 106 10.02 -0.60 -12.85
N ALA A 107 10.93 -0.80 -11.90
CA ALA A 107 10.97 -2.01 -11.07
C ALA A 107 9.82 -2.04 -10.05
N ILE A 108 9.49 -0.86 -9.50
CA ILE A 108 8.32 -0.67 -8.63
C ILE A 108 7.04 -0.95 -9.42
N GLU A 109 6.94 -0.41 -10.63
CA GLU A 109 5.80 -0.64 -11.52
C GLU A 109 5.63 -2.11 -11.90
N GLU A 110 6.69 -2.78 -12.39
CA GLU A 110 6.66 -4.20 -12.77
C GLU A 110 6.18 -5.07 -11.59
N SER A 111 6.63 -4.76 -10.38
CA SER A 111 6.27 -5.54 -9.19
C SER A 111 4.85 -5.29 -8.72
N MET A 112 4.34 -4.05 -8.85
CA MET A 112 2.95 -3.72 -8.56
C MET A 112 2.00 -4.37 -9.57
N LEU A 113 2.40 -4.46 -10.84
CA LEU A 113 1.64 -5.17 -11.88
C LEU A 113 1.64 -6.69 -11.67
N CYS A 114 2.78 -7.27 -11.26
CA CYS A 114 2.85 -8.69 -10.88
C CYS A 114 1.91 -9.01 -9.71
N TRP A 115 1.97 -8.22 -8.63
CA TRP A 115 1.09 -8.39 -7.47
C TRP A 115 -0.39 -8.29 -7.85
N ALA A 116 -0.75 -7.29 -8.65
CA ALA A 116 -2.14 -7.11 -9.07
C ALA A 116 -2.63 -8.29 -9.94
N CYS A 117 -1.78 -8.82 -10.83
CA CYS A 117 -2.09 -10.03 -11.58
C CYS A 117 -2.36 -11.23 -10.67
N GLU A 118 -1.48 -11.48 -9.69
CA GLU A 118 -1.64 -12.63 -8.79
C GLU A 118 -2.96 -12.54 -8.01
N LEU A 119 -3.33 -11.33 -7.58
CA LEU A 119 -4.59 -11.09 -6.90
C LEU A 119 -5.82 -11.32 -7.80
N VAL A 120 -5.74 -10.96 -9.09
CA VAL A 120 -6.82 -11.27 -10.05
C VAL A 120 -7.03 -12.78 -10.16
N VAL A 121 -5.96 -13.56 -10.28
CA VAL A 121 -6.07 -15.02 -10.39
C VAL A 121 -6.68 -15.62 -9.12
N GLN A 122 -6.22 -15.17 -7.94
CA GLN A 122 -6.77 -15.62 -6.66
C GLN A 122 -8.26 -15.34 -6.50
N GLU A 123 -8.71 -14.12 -6.82
CA GLU A 123 -10.12 -13.75 -6.70
C GLU A 123 -11.02 -14.58 -7.63
N ILE A 124 -10.51 -15.08 -8.74
CA ILE A 124 -11.27 -15.88 -9.71
C ILE A 124 -11.22 -17.37 -9.36
N GLU A 125 -10.12 -17.89 -8.81
CA GLU A 125 -10.05 -19.27 -8.30
C GLU A 125 -11.10 -19.53 -7.19
N GLU A 126 -11.46 -18.49 -6.42
CA GLU A 126 -12.54 -18.56 -5.43
C GLU A 126 -13.95 -18.60 -6.06
N MET A 127 -14.09 -18.31 -7.37
CA MET A 127 -15.37 -18.33 -8.10
C MET A 127 -15.56 -19.66 -8.85
N VAL A 128 -16.58 -20.44 -8.45
CA VAL A 128 -16.88 -21.79 -8.98
C VAL A 128 -17.59 -21.79 -10.35
N ALA A 129 -17.25 -20.89 -11.28
CA ALA A 129 -17.95 -20.76 -12.56
C ALA A 129 -16.99 -20.56 -13.74
N PRO A 130 -17.32 -21.05 -14.95
CA PRO A 130 -16.49 -20.83 -16.13
C PRO A 130 -16.29 -19.33 -16.34
N VAL A 131 -15.02 -18.91 -16.48
CA VAL A 131 -14.59 -17.52 -16.61
C VAL A 131 -15.24 -16.90 -17.85
N ILE A 132 -16.39 -16.27 -17.67
CA ILE A 132 -16.97 -15.37 -18.68
C ILE A 132 -16.11 -14.09 -18.63
N GLU A 133 -15.74 -13.52 -19.77
CA GLU A 133 -14.87 -12.32 -19.87
C GLU A 133 -15.31 -11.14 -18.96
N THR A 134 -16.57 -11.12 -18.54
CA THR A 134 -17.12 -10.13 -17.61
C THR A 134 -16.60 -10.27 -16.18
N GLU A 135 -16.28 -11.47 -15.70
CA GLU A 135 -15.86 -11.70 -14.31
C GLU A 135 -14.38 -11.38 -14.10
N ILE A 136 -13.53 -11.64 -15.10
CA ILE A 136 -12.12 -11.24 -15.05
C ILE A 136 -11.98 -9.71 -15.02
N GLY A 137 -12.82 -8.98 -15.76
CA GLY A 137 -12.83 -7.51 -15.72
C GLY A 137 -13.16 -6.94 -14.34
N LYS A 138 -14.06 -7.59 -13.57
CA LYS A 138 -14.36 -7.17 -12.20
C LYS A 138 -13.21 -7.45 -11.25
N ALA A 139 -12.62 -8.64 -11.33
CA ALA A 139 -11.45 -9.01 -10.54
C ALA A 139 -10.27 -8.06 -10.82
N ILE A 140 -10.04 -7.70 -12.09
CA ILE A 140 -9.06 -6.69 -12.49
C ILE A 140 -9.32 -5.35 -11.81
N ASN A 141 -10.55 -4.83 -11.90
CA ASN A 141 -10.88 -3.55 -11.27
C ASN A 141 -10.72 -3.59 -9.75
N ASN A 142 -11.10 -4.70 -9.11
CA ASN A 142 -10.95 -4.89 -7.67
C ASN A 142 -9.45 -4.93 -7.27
N ALA A 143 -8.66 -5.79 -7.91
CA ALA A 143 -7.24 -5.91 -7.65
C ALA A 143 -6.49 -4.59 -7.89
N CYS A 144 -6.77 -3.92 -9.01
CA CYS A 144 -6.14 -2.63 -9.32
C CYS A 144 -6.59 -1.50 -8.37
N SER A 145 -7.83 -1.52 -7.87
CA SER A 145 -8.33 -0.49 -6.94
C SER A 145 -7.57 -0.45 -5.61
N LYS A 146 -6.98 -1.58 -5.22
CA LYS A 146 -6.20 -1.75 -3.99
C LYS A 146 -4.79 -1.16 -4.06
N LEU A 147 -4.33 -0.74 -5.25
CA LEU A 147 -3.06 -0.03 -5.41
C LEU A 147 -3.13 1.37 -4.80
N TRP A 148 -2.03 1.84 -4.22
CA TRP A 148 -2.02 3.13 -3.49
C TRP A 148 -1.92 4.36 -4.40
N PHE A 149 -1.33 4.21 -5.59
CA PHE A 149 -1.07 5.32 -6.49
C PHE A 149 -2.03 5.29 -7.68
N ASP A 150 -2.76 6.38 -7.92
CA ASP A 150 -3.78 6.45 -8.99
C ASP A 150 -3.19 6.22 -10.40
N MET A 151 -1.96 6.67 -10.64
CA MET A 151 -1.25 6.39 -11.89
C MET A 151 -1.01 4.89 -12.09
N LEU A 152 -0.72 4.15 -11.01
CA LEU A 152 -0.57 2.70 -11.05
C LEU A 152 -1.91 2.00 -11.17
N LYS A 153 -2.99 2.51 -10.56
CA LYS A 153 -4.35 1.96 -10.74
C LYS A 153 -4.76 1.97 -12.21
N ALA A 154 -4.64 3.13 -12.87
CA ALA A 154 -5.01 3.27 -14.27
C ALA A 154 -4.17 2.34 -15.16
N LYS A 155 -2.85 2.34 -14.96
CA LYS A 155 -1.93 1.49 -15.71
C LYS A 155 -2.18 -0.01 -15.48
N CYS A 156 -2.46 -0.40 -14.24
CA CYS A 156 -2.84 -1.76 -13.86
C CYS A 156 -4.09 -2.21 -14.62
N VAL A 157 -5.15 -1.40 -14.61
CA VAL A 157 -6.39 -1.73 -15.34
C VAL A 157 -6.09 -1.88 -16.83
N THR A 158 -5.35 -0.95 -17.42
CA THR A 158 -4.99 -1.01 -18.85
C THR A 158 -4.21 -2.28 -19.20
N VAL A 159 -3.17 -2.60 -18.44
CA VAL A 159 -2.28 -3.74 -18.71
C VAL A 159 -3.02 -5.06 -18.50
N LEU A 160 -3.72 -5.23 -17.39
CA LEU A 160 -4.42 -6.49 -17.10
C LEU A 160 -5.63 -6.71 -18.02
N THR A 161 -6.32 -5.64 -18.43
CA THR A 161 -7.41 -5.76 -19.41
C THR A 161 -6.89 -6.25 -20.77
N ALA A 162 -5.72 -5.76 -21.21
CA ALA A 162 -5.11 -6.22 -22.47
C ALA A 162 -4.69 -7.70 -22.42
N LEU A 163 -4.38 -8.22 -21.23
CA LEU A 163 -3.95 -9.60 -21.00
C LEU A 163 -5.10 -10.51 -20.53
N ALA A 164 -6.33 -10.00 -20.41
CA ALA A 164 -7.44 -10.73 -19.80
C ALA A 164 -7.76 -12.04 -20.54
N ALA A 165 -7.75 -12.03 -21.88
CA ALA A 165 -8.01 -13.22 -22.68
C ALA A 165 -6.94 -14.30 -22.48
N ASP A 166 -5.67 -13.91 -22.43
CA ASP A 166 -4.55 -14.83 -22.18
C ASP A 166 -4.61 -15.36 -20.74
N LEU A 167 -4.87 -14.48 -19.76
CA LEU A 167 -4.96 -14.83 -18.34
C LEU A 167 -6.14 -15.79 -18.06
N ALA A 168 -7.25 -15.65 -18.77
CA ALA A 168 -8.42 -16.51 -18.63
C ALA A 168 -8.11 -17.99 -18.92
N GLN A 169 -7.21 -18.28 -19.87
CA GLN A 169 -6.80 -19.66 -20.16
C GLN A 169 -6.06 -20.29 -18.97
N TYR A 170 -5.12 -19.55 -18.39
CA TYR A 170 -4.35 -20.04 -17.23
C TYR A 170 -5.22 -20.23 -15.98
N ILE A 171 -6.22 -19.38 -15.80
CA ILE A 171 -7.20 -19.52 -14.72
C ILE A 171 -8.08 -20.76 -14.96
N ALA A 172 -8.56 -20.99 -16.19
CA ALA A 172 -9.35 -22.17 -16.55
C ALA A 172 -8.56 -23.48 -16.36
N ASP A 173 -7.25 -23.43 -16.54
CA ASP A 173 -6.33 -24.54 -16.29
C ASP A 173 -5.95 -24.70 -14.80
N HIS A 174 -6.56 -23.92 -13.90
CA HIS A 174 -6.29 -23.92 -12.45
C HIS A 174 -4.80 -23.73 -12.12
N GLN A 175 -4.11 -22.90 -12.91
CA GLN A 175 -2.71 -22.61 -12.64
C GLN A 175 -2.58 -21.65 -11.47
N ALA A 176 -1.66 -22.00 -10.56
CA ALA A 176 -1.35 -21.14 -9.43
C ALA A 176 -1.06 -19.69 -9.90
N PRO A 177 -1.52 -18.65 -9.18
CA PRO A 177 -1.45 -17.24 -9.57
C PRO A 177 -0.11 -16.80 -10.16
N LYS A 178 0.96 -17.22 -9.50
CA LYS A 178 2.33 -16.89 -9.89
C LYS A 178 2.78 -17.53 -11.20
N VAL A 179 2.29 -18.74 -11.49
CA VAL A 179 2.57 -19.45 -12.74
C VAL A 179 1.84 -18.75 -13.88
N ALA A 180 0.55 -18.48 -13.71
CA ALA A 180 -0.27 -17.75 -14.67
C ALA A 180 0.32 -16.36 -14.98
N CYS A 181 0.64 -15.58 -13.95
CA CYS A 181 1.18 -14.22 -14.09
C CYS A 181 2.59 -14.16 -14.67
N LYS A 182 3.39 -15.22 -14.49
CA LYS A 182 4.67 -15.38 -15.18
C LYS A 182 4.47 -15.74 -16.66
N ALA A 183 3.47 -16.55 -16.99
CA ALA A 183 3.18 -16.96 -18.35
C ALA A 183 2.72 -15.78 -19.22
N VAL A 184 1.97 -14.82 -18.65
CA VAL A 184 1.60 -13.56 -19.32
C VAL A 184 2.66 -12.45 -19.20
N GLY A 185 3.86 -12.77 -18.68
CA GLY A 185 5.01 -11.86 -18.64
C GLY A 185 4.96 -10.74 -17.60
N LEU A 186 3.98 -10.76 -16.68
CA LEU A 186 3.85 -9.74 -15.62
C LEU A 186 4.74 -10.03 -14.41
N CYS A 187 5.00 -11.30 -14.13
CA CYS A 187 5.92 -11.70 -13.07
C CYS A 187 7.22 -12.25 -13.65
N LYS A 188 8.36 -11.60 -13.35
CA LYS A 188 9.67 -12.22 -13.58
C LYS A 188 9.88 -13.30 -12.52
N GLY A 189 10.64 -14.35 -12.87
CA GLY A 189 10.99 -15.44 -11.96
C GLY A 189 11.86 -14.96 -10.79
N GLY A 190 11.22 -14.33 -9.81
CA GLY A 190 11.74 -13.90 -8.53
C GLY A 190 10.68 -14.20 -7.49
N GLN A 191 11.01 -15.12 -6.59
CA GLN A 191 10.06 -15.70 -5.65
C GLN A 191 9.79 -14.72 -4.49
N PHE A 192 8.57 -14.22 -4.32
CA PHE A 192 8.02 -13.99 -2.98
C PHE A 192 6.68 -14.69 -2.80
N CYS A 193 6.62 -15.53 -1.77
CA CYS A 193 5.44 -16.29 -1.35
C CYS A 193 4.51 -15.39 -0.55
N LEU A 194 3.19 -15.52 -0.75
CA LEU A 194 2.20 -15.20 0.28
C LEU A 194 2.22 -16.36 1.30
N PRO A 195 2.36 -16.09 2.62
CA PRO A 195 1.87 -17.05 3.60
C PRO A 195 0.34 -16.91 3.71
N ASN A 196 -0.32 -18.07 3.88
CA ASN A 196 -1.75 -18.20 4.19
C ASN A 196 -2.23 -17.21 5.25
#